data_AF-A0A0F8DET6-F1
#
_entry.id   AF-A0A0F8DET6-F1
#
_cell.length_a   1.000
_cell.length_b   1.000
_cell.length_c   1.000
_cell.angle_alpha   90.00
_cell.angle_beta   90.00
_cell.angle_gamma   90.00
#
_symmetry.space_group_name_H-M   'P 1'
#
loop_
_entity.id
_entity.type
_entity.pdbx_description
1 polymer ?
#
loop_
_entity_poly.entity_id
_entity_poly.type
_entity_poly.pdbx_seq_one_letter_code
_entity_poly.pdbx_strand_id
1 'polypeptide(L)'
;MSKISKAVVVFIVFLIFLVLMMQSQEVKVAGLLIQFENETTEPEVKAILENYNIPVNYTIDYNSNIGRGMYYIKVDEDKINELRKYENWTSLIEIKKGSYNIIMLSEEFVPNENFLTMLEKNNLQLKKAVVCYIHFGDGPHNWVVGKNCVLEKDAIRIKNELETNEKVLIVGLDDIEG
;
A
#
# COMPACT_ATOMS: atom_id res chain seq x y z
N MET A 1 53.80 9.41 3.53
CA MET A 1 52.59 9.06 2.76
C MET A 1 52.73 7.62 2.26
N SER A 2 51.96 6.68 2.80
CA SER A 2 52.02 5.28 2.35
C SER A 2 51.39 5.17 0.96
N LYS A 3 52.08 4.53 0.01
CA LYS A 3 51.52 4.19 -1.29
C LYS A 3 50.60 2.99 -1.12
N ILE A 4 49.30 3.18 -1.36
CA ILE A 4 48.34 2.07 -1.46
C ILE A 4 48.79 1.16 -2.61
N SER A 5 48.85 -0.15 -2.38
CA SER A 5 49.30 -1.09 -3.42
C SER A 5 48.25 -1.20 -4.52
N LYS A 6 48.68 -1.46 -5.77
CA LYS A 6 47.77 -1.66 -6.90
C LYS A 6 46.78 -2.81 -6.64
N ALA A 7 47.20 -3.84 -5.91
CA ALA A 7 46.34 -4.97 -5.53
C ALA A 7 45.20 -4.53 -4.60
N VAL A 8 45.46 -3.63 -3.65
CA VAL A 8 44.43 -3.08 -2.75
C VAL A 8 43.43 -2.24 -3.54
N VAL A 9 43.88 -1.45 -4.51
CA VAL A 9 42.98 -0.65 -5.36
C VAL A 9 42.06 -1.56 -6.20
N VAL A 10 42.61 -2.60 -6.83
CA VAL A 10 41.82 -3.57 -7.61
C VAL A 10 40.80 -4.29 -6.74
N PHE A 11 41.18 -4.69 -5.52
CA PHE A 11 40.29 -5.33 -4.58
C PHE A 11 39.14 -4.42 -4.12
N ILE A 12 39.40 -3.13 -3.87
CA ILE A 12 38.36 -2.15 -3.54
C ILE A 12 37.37 -1.99 -4.71
N VAL A 13 37.86 -1.88 -5.94
CA VAL A 13 36.99 -1.77 -7.13
C VAL A 13 36.12 -3.03 -7.29
N PHE A 14 36.69 -4.21 -7.06
CA PHE A 14 35.95 -5.46 -7.10
C PHE A 14 34.86 -5.55 -6.02
N LEU A 15 35.15 -5.10 -4.79
CA LEU A 15 34.16 -5.02 -3.71
C LEU A 15 33.02 -4.06 -4.05
N ILE A 16 33.32 -2.88 -4.60
CA ILE A 16 32.30 -1.92 -5.05
C ILE A 16 31.40 -2.58 -6.11
N PHE A 17 32.00 -3.30 -7.07
CA PHE A 17 31.25 -3.99 -8.12
C PHE A 17 30.36 -5.11 -7.57
N LEU A 18 30.83 -5.88 -6.58
CA LEU A 18 30.04 -6.89 -5.88
C LEU A 18 28.84 -6.27 -5.13
N VAL A 19 29.05 -5.14 -4.43
CA VAL A 19 27.98 -4.42 -3.74
C VAL A 19 26.92 -3.91 -4.72
N LEU A 20 27.36 -3.37 -5.87
CA LEU A 20 26.46 -2.93 -6.95
C LEU A 20 25.68 -4.10 -7.56
N MET A 21 26.33 -5.26 -7.76
CA MET A 21 25.68 -6.49 -8.23
C MET A 21 24.62 -6.99 -7.24
N MET A 22 24.91 -7.00 -5.94
CA MET A 22 23.94 -7.41 -4.92
C MET A 22 22.74 -6.46 -4.84
N GLN A 23 22.94 -5.14 -4.96
CA GLN A 23 21.85 -4.16 -5.01
C GLN A 23 20.94 -4.34 -6.24
N SER A 24 21.44 -4.92 -7.34
CA SER A 24 20.63 -5.19 -8.53
C SER A 24 19.64 -6.36 -8.37
N GLN A 25 19.80 -7.18 -7.33
CA GLN A 25 18.94 -8.34 -7.04
C GLN A 25 17.82 -8.07 -6.05
N GLU A 26 17.80 -6.89 -5.40
CA GLU A 26 16.72 -6.55 -4.47
C GLU A 26 15.43 -6.22 -5.23
N VAL A 27 14.29 -6.70 -4.71
CA VAL A 27 12.97 -6.38 -5.24
C VAL A 27 12.77 -4.87 -5.20
N LYS A 28 12.30 -4.33 -6.32
CA LYS A 28 12.04 -2.90 -6.48
C LYS A 28 10.54 -2.70 -6.52
N VAL A 29 10.10 -1.57 -5.97
CA VAL A 29 8.69 -1.17 -5.94
C VAL A 29 8.51 0.05 -6.83
N ALA A 30 7.56 -0.04 -7.77
CA ALA A 30 7.22 1.01 -8.73
C ALA A 30 6.20 2.02 -8.17
N GLY A 31 5.41 1.61 -7.19
CA GLY A 31 4.37 2.47 -6.65
C GLY A 31 3.67 1.87 -5.44
N LEU A 32 2.69 2.63 -4.94
CA LEU A 32 1.84 2.22 -3.82
C LEU A 32 0.38 2.27 -4.23
N LEU A 33 -0.35 1.23 -3.90
CA LEU A 33 -1.81 1.24 -3.95
C LEU A 33 -2.34 1.54 -2.55
N ILE A 34 -3.01 2.68 -2.37
CA ILE A 34 -3.50 3.11 -1.06
C ILE A 34 -5.01 3.22 -1.08
N GLN A 35 -5.66 2.60 -0.09
CA GLN A 35 -7.07 2.84 0.15
C GLN A 35 -7.24 3.76 1.36
N PHE A 36 -7.98 4.84 1.17
CA PHE A 36 -8.35 5.78 2.22
C PHE A 36 -9.81 5.61 2.63
N GLU A 37 -10.14 6.13 3.81
CA GLU A 37 -11.50 6.24 4.29
C GLU A 37 -12.43 6.95 3.31
N ASN A 38 -13.72 6.65 3.44
CA ASN A 38 -14.76 7.26 2.61
C ASN A 38 -14.71 8.78 2.77
N GLU A 39 -14.97 9.49 1.69
CA GLU A 39 -14.96 10.98 1.63
C GLU A 39 -13.59 11.64 1.86
N THR A 40 -12.48 10.89 1.93
CA THR A 40 -11.15 11.49 1.94
C THR A 40 -10.93 12.26 0.63
N THR A 41 -10.64 13.55 0.73
CA THR A 41 -10.50 14.46 -0.41
C THR A 41 -9.09 14.42 -1.00
N GLU A 42 -8.93 14.82 -2.27
CA GLU A 42 -7.60 14.90 -2.90
C GLU A 42 -6.60 15.79 -2.12
N PRO A 43 -6.99 16.97 -1.58
CA PRO A 43 -6.09 17.76 -0.74
C PRO A 43 -5.68 17.04 0.55
N GLU A 44 -6.58 16.27 1.18
CA GLU A 44 -6.24 15.48 2.37
C GLU A 44 -5.27 14.34 2.02
N VAL A 45 -5.50 13.62 0.92
CA VAL A 45 -4.57 12.58 0.43
C VAL A 45 -3.18 13.18 0.23
N LYS A 46 -3.10 14.32 -0.47
CA LYS A 46 -1.83 15.01 -0.70
C LYS A 46 -1.15 15.41 0.61
N ALA A 47 -1.89 16.03 1.52
CA ALA A 47 -1.36 16.44 2.83
C ALA A 47 -0.88 15.24 3.67
N ILE A 48 -1.59 14.11 3.61
CA ILE A 48 -1.16 12.87 4.27
C ILE A 48 0.18 12.44 3.69
N LEU A 49 0.30 12.27 2.36
CA LEU A 49 1.53 11.80 1.73
C LEU A 49 2.73 12.73 1.95
N GLU A 50 2.51 14.05 1.93
CA GLU A 50 3.55 15.05 2.20
C GLU A 50 4.13 14.98 3.63
N ASN A 51 3.37 14.42 4.59
CA ASN A 51 3.84 14.20 5.96
C ASN A 51 4.72 12.95 6.11
N TYR A 52 4.84 12.11 5.09
CA TYR A 52 5.65 10.89 5.11
C TYR A 52 6.87 11.02 4.20
N ASN A 53 8.00 10.49 4.66
CA ASN A 53 9.27 10.59 3.95
C ASN A 53 9.35 9.56 2.82
N ILE A 54 8.74 9.89 1.67
CA ILE A 54 8.85 9.13 0.41
C ILE A 54 10.11 9.62 -0.33
N PRO A 55 11.12 8.75 -0.58
CA PRO A 55 12.45 9.18 -1.03
C PRO A 55 12.56 9.47 -2.53
N VAL A 56 11.43 9.60 -3.22
CA VAL A 56 11.32 9.80 -4.67
C VAL A 56 10.19 10.76 -4.97
N ASN A 57 10.29 11.47 -6.10
CA ASN A 57 9.15 12.20 -6.63
C ASN A 57 8.04 11.21 -7.00
N TYR A 58 6.78 11.64 -6.88
CA TYR A 58 5.64 10.80 -7.20
C TYR A 58 4.49 11.60 -7.81
N THR A 59 3.62 10.89 -8.53
CA THR A 59 2.31 11.39 -8.97
C THR A 59 1.21 10.55 -8.34
N ILE A 60 -0.01 11.10 -8.29
CA ILE A 60 -1.15 10.47 -7.65
C ILE A 60 -2.25 10.30 -8.70
N ASP A 61 -2.67 9.07 -8.92
CA ASP A 61 -3.88 8.74 -9.66
C ASP A 61 -5.02 8.53 -8.67
N TYR A 62 -5.97 9.46 -8.64
CA TYR A 62 -7.16 9.39 -7.80
C TYR A 62 -8.24 8.52 -8.44
N ASN A 63 -9.05 7.88 -7.60
CA ASN A 63 -10.14 6.99 -8.02
C ASN A 63 -9.66 5.87 -8.96
N SER A 64 -8.45 5.36 -8.69
CA SER A 64 -7.84 4.37 -9.55
C SER A 64 -8.57 3.04 -9.43
N ASN A 65 -9.04 2.48 -10.54
CA ASN A 65 -9.77 1.22 -10.58
C ASN A 65 -8.81 0.02 -10.58
N ILE A 66 -7.98 -0.07 -9.56
CA ILE A 66 -6.92 -1.07 -9.48
C ILE A 66 -7.34 -2.15 -8.50
N GLY A 67 -7.91 -3.23 -9.02
CA GLY A 67 -7.73 -4.62 -8.55
C GLY A 67 -8.08 -4.98 -7.10
N ARG A 68 -8.51 -4.03 -6.26
CA ARG A 68 -8.73 -4.22 -4.83
C ARG A 68 -10.07 -3.66 -4.43
N GLY A 69 -10.74 -4.40 -3.55
CA GLY A 69 -12.05 -4.09 -2.98
C GLY A 69 -12.31 -2.61 -2.78
N MET A 70 -13.34 -2.08 -3.45
CA MET A 70 -13.76 -0.69 -3.30
C MET A 70 -14.62 -0.46 -2.08
N TYR A 71 -15.30 -1.51 -1.59
CA TYR A 71 -16.20 -1.42 -0.47
C TYR A 71 -15.58 -2.01 0.79
N TYR A 72 -15.81 -1.34 1.91
CA TYR A 72 -15.41 -1.83 3.21
C TYR A 72 -16.48 -1.52 4.27
N ILE A 73 -16.36 -2.23 5.39
CA ILE A 73 -17.19 -2.04 6.59
C ILE A 73 -16.25 -1.93 7.79
N LYS A 74 -16.52 -1.00 8.70
CA LYS A 74 -15.90 -0.96 10.02
C LYS A 74 -16.79 -1.69 11.01
N VAL A 75 -16.23 -2.66 11.74
CA VAL A 75 -16.98 -3.57 12.60
C VAL A 75 -16.25 -3.72 13.92
N ASP A 76 -16.95 -3.57 15.03
CA ASP A 76 -16.41 -3.83 16.37
C ASP A 76 -16.02 -5.32 16.53
N GLU A 77 -15.07 -5.62 17.41
CA GLU A 77 -14.52 -6.98 17.57
C GLU A 77 -15.58 -8.03 17.98
N ASP A 78 -16.63 -7.63 18.68
CA ASP A 78 -17.74 -8.49 19.10
C ASP A 78 -18.73 -8.81 17.96
N LYS A 79 -18.94 -7.86 17.04
CA LYS A 79 -19.92 -7.98 15.94
C LYS A 79 -19.46 -8.80 14.75
N ILE A 80 -18.14 -8.99 14.57
CA ILE A 80 -17.62 -9.74 13.41
C ILE A 80 -18.12 -11.18 13.36
N ASN A 81 -18.31 -11.81 14.53
CA ASN A 81 -18.81 -13.18 14.61
C ASN A 81 -20.29 -13.30 14.22
N GLU A 82 -21.07 -12.22 14.33
CA GLU A 82 -22.45 -12.19 13.87
C GLU A 82 -22.51 -12.12 12.34
N LEU A 83 -21.61 -11.34 11.73
CA LEU A 83 -21.49 -11.22 10.28
C LEU A 83 -21.11 -12.54 9.60
N ARG A 84 -20.20 -13.31 10.20
CA ARG A 84 -19.75 -14.60 9.68
C ARG A 84 -20.85 -15.68 9.65
N LYS A 85 -21.97 -15.48 10.35
CA LYS A 85 -23.11 -16.42 10.33
C LYS A 85 -23.99 -16.26 9.10
N TYR A 86 -23.81 -15.20 8.31
CA TYR A 86 -24.59 -14.98 7.09
C TYR A 86 -24.03 -15.82 5.94
N GLU A 87 -24.91 -16.58 5.29
CA GLU A 87 -24.58 -17.55 4.23
C GLU A 87 -23.85 -16.92 3.02
N ASN A 88 -24.06 -15.63 2.77
CA ASN A 88 -23.44 -14.87 1.67
C ASN A 88 -22.28 -13.98 2.12
N TRP A 89 -21.69 -14.23 3.30
CA TRP A 89 -20.58 -13.42 3.79
C TRP A 89 -19.29 -13.70 3.00
N THR A 90 -18.81 -12.69 2.26
CA THR A 90 -17.59 -12.77 1.44
C THR A 90 -16.60 -11.66 1.82
N SER A 91 -15.89 -11.84 2.94
CA SER A 91 -14.75 -10.98 3.29
C SER A 91 -13.53 -11.37 2.46
N LEU A 92 -12.94 -10.42 1.74
CA LEU A 92 -11.67 -10.62 1.04
C LEU A 92 -10.51 -10.49 2.03
N ILE A 93 -10.55 -9.45 2.85
CA ILE A 93 -9.49 -9.12 3.82
C ILE A 93 -10.15 -8.58 5.09
N GLU A 94 -9.72 -9.08 6.24
CA GLU A 94 -10.07 -8.54 7.56
C GLU A 94 -8.80 -7.93 8.20
N ILE A 95 -8.86 -6.65 8.53
CA ILE A 95 -7.72 -5.88 9.07
C ILE A 95 -8.08 -5.40 10.47
N LYS A 96 -7.34 -5.81 11.49
CA LYS A 96 -7.52 -5.28 12.85
C LYS A 96 -6.90 -3.89 12.95
N LYS A 97 -7.69 -2.88 13.33
CA LYS A 97 -7.26 -1.49 13.53
C LYS A 97 -7.69 -1.00 14.91
N GLY A 98 -6.82 -1.17 15.89
CA GLY A 98 -7.10 -0.83 17.29
C GLY A 98 -8.25 -1.67 17.84
N SER A 99 -9.36 -1.02 18.18
CA SER A 99 -10.56 -1.63 18.77
C SER A 99 -11.59 -2.13 17.75
N TYR A 100 -11.38 -1.89 16.46
CA TYR A 100 -12.31 -2.32 15.40
C TYR A 100 -11.57 -3.09 14.31
N ASN A 101 -12.34 -3.77 13.47
CA ASN A 101 -11.88 -4.44 12.28
C ASN A 101 -12.39 -3.70 11.04
N ILE A 102 -11.54 -3.60 10.03
CA ILE A 102 -11.92 -3.18 8.68
C ILE A 102 -12.11 -4.46 7.87
N ILE A 103 -13.30 -4.65 7.33
CA ILE A 103 -13.61 -5.76 6.46
C ILE A 103 -13.70 -5.20 5.05
N MET A 104 -12.76 -5.59 4.20
CA MET A 104 -12.75 -5.26 2.77
C MET A 104 -13.46 -6.36 2.00
N LEU A 105 -14.37 -5.94 1.12
CA LEU A 105 -15.12 -6.81 0.25
C LEU A 105 -14.37 -6.99 -1.07
N SER A 106 -14.72 -8.01 -1.86
CA SER A 106 -14.07 -8.20 -3.17
C SER A 106 -14.35 -7.01 -4.11
N GLU A 107 -13.50 -6.82 -5.12
CA GLU A 107 -13.75 -5.85 -6.20
C GLU A 107 -15.07 -6.14 -6.92
N GLU A 108 -15.35 -7.42 -7.14
CA GLU A 108 -16.57 -7.92 -7.78
C GLU A 108 -17.82 -7.85 -6.88
N PHE A 109 -17.68 -7.36 -5.65
CA PHE A 109 -18.79 -7.31 -4.71
C PHE A 109 -19.88 -6.34 -5.19
N VAL A 110 -21.07 -6.89 -5.45
CA VAL A 110 -22.27 -6.11 -5.76
C VAL A 110 -23.20 -6.16 -4.54
N PRO A 111 -23.45 -5.01 -3.87
CA PRO A 111 -24.37 -4.96 -2.74
C PRO A 111 -25.77 -5.40 -3.15
N ASN A 112 -26.36 -6.32 -2.39
CA ASN A 112 -27.76 -6.72 -2.55
C ASN A 112 -28.60 -6.29 -1.33
N GLU A 113 -29.92 -6.27 -1.49
CA GLU A 113 -30.85 -5.81 -0.44
C GLU A 113 -30.73 -6.59 0.87
N ASN A 114 -30.51 -7.91 0.80
CA ASN A 114 -30.35 -8.75 1.98
C ASN A 114 -29.10 -8.35 2.79
N PHE A 115 -27.99 -8.07 2.09
CA PHE A 115 -26.76 -7.61 2.70
C PHE A 115 -26.90 -6.23 3.32
N LEU A 116 -27.52 -5.28 2.61
CA LEU A 116 -27.75 -3.92 3.13
C LEU A 116 -28.66 -3.93 4.36
N THR A 117 -29.76 -4.70 4.31
CA THR A 117 -30.67 -4.89 5.45
C THR A 117 -29.95 -5.50 6.65
N MET A 118 -29.02 -6.43 6.42
CA MET A 118 -28.20 -7.02 7.46
C MET A 118 -27.29 -5.97 8.12
N LEU A 119 -26.62 -5.13 7.33
CA LEU A 119 -25.78 -4.07 7.88
C LEU A 119 -26.59 -3.10 8.73
N GLU A 120 -27.76 -2.67 8.24
CA GLU A 120 -28.67 -1.80 8.98
C GLU A 120 -29.09 -2.40 10.32
N LYS A 121 -29.50 -3.68 10.35
CA LYS A 121 -29.88 -4.38 11.59
C LYS A 121 -28.77 -4.43 12.63
N ASN A 122 -27.51 -4.40 12.20
CA ASN A 122 -26.33 -4.46 13.06
C ASN A 122 -25.71 -3.07 13.33
N ASN A 123 -26.37 -1.99 12.88
CA ASN A 123 -25.88 -0.61 12.92
C ASN A 123 -24.51 -0.45 12.24
N LEU A 124 -24.32 -1.14 11.12
CA LEU A 124 -23.12 -1.09 10.30
C LEU A 124 -23.40 -0.33 9.01
N GLN A 125 -22.35 0.26 8.44
CA GLN A 125 -22.44 1.03 7.21
C GLN A 125 -21.49 0.47 6.17
N LEU A 126 -22.00 0.25 4.97
CA LEU A 126 -21.18 -0.01 3.79
C LEU A 126 -20.57 1.31 3.33
N LYS A 127 -19.25 1.35 3.20
CA LYS A 127 -18.51 2.54 2.79
C LYS A 127 -17.69 2.26 1.54
N LYS A 128 -17.55 3.26 0.68
CA LYS A 128 -16.67 3.19 -0.49
C LYS A 128 -15.33 3.82 -0.15
N ALA A 129 -14.23 3.09 -0.32
CA ALA A 129 -12.89 3.60 -0.11
C ALA A 129 -12.51 4.57 -1.23
N VAL A 130 -11.67 5.56 -0.89
CA VAL A 130 -11.00 6.38 -1.90
C VAL A 130 -9.71 5.67 -2.26
N VAL A 131 -9.62 5.18 -3.50
CA VAL A 131 -8.48 4.39 -3.96
C VAL A 131 -7.54 5.29 -4.75
N CYS A 132 -6.28 5.32 -4.33
CA CYS A 132 -5.22 6.09 -4.97
C CYS A 132 -4.08 5.17 -5.37
N TYR A 133 -3.49 5.44 -6.53
CA TYR A 133 -2.22 4.85 -6.91
C TYR A 133 -1.14 5.92 -6.93
N ILE A 134 -0.03 5.62 -6.28
CA ILE A 134 1.12 6.50 -6.15
C ILE A 134 2.21 5.98 -7.07
N HIS A 135 2.41 6.63 -8.21
CA HIS A 135 3.49 6.27 -9.14
C HIS A 135 4.80 6.86 -8.63
N PHE A 136 5.85 6.05 -8.52
CA PHE A 136 7.19 6.56 -8.26
C PHE A 136 7.86 7.02 -9.55
N GLY A 137 8.23 8.30 -9.60
CA GLY A 137 8.84 8.94 -10.77
C GLY A 137 7.95 8.96 -12.01
N ASP A 138 8.57 9.17 -13.18
CA ASP A 138 7.87 9.38 -14.46
C ASP A 138 7.54 8.08 -15.22
N GLY A 139 7.45 6.94 -14.53
CA GLY A 139 7.08 5.64 -15.11
C GLY A 139 8.22 4.80 -15.70
N PRO A 140 7.89 3.71 -16.44
CA PRO A 140 8.70 2.50 -16.53
C PRO A 140 9.88 2.53 -17.54
N HIS A 141 10.32 3.70 -18.01
CA HIS A 141 11.31 3.73 -19.10
C HIS A 141 12.71 3.25 -18.69
N ASN A 142 13.03 3.11 -17.39
CA ASN A 142 14.21 2.44 -16.82
C ASN A 142 14.11 2.45 -15.27
N TRP A 143 14.00 1.31 -14.59
CA TRP A 143 13.88 1.27 -13.12
C TRP A 143 15.19 1.58 -12.38
N VAL A 144 15.30 2.83 -11.93
CA VAL A 144 16.44 3.37 -11.18
C VAL A 144 16.00 3.69 -9.75
N VAL A 145 16.63 3.00 -8.80
CA VAL A 145 16.38 3.17 -7.37
C VAL A 145 16.68 4.62 -6.95
N GLY A 146 15.75 5.25 -6.24
CA GLY A 146 15.86 6.65 -5.82
C GLY A 146 15.49 7.66 -6.91
N LYS A 147 15.01 7.20 -8.08
CA LYS A 147 14.47 8.07 -9.14
C LYS A 147 13.01 7.75 -9.46
N ASN A 148 12.73 6.51 -9.83
CA ASN A 148 11.39 6.05 -10.23
C ASN A 148 11.05 4.65 -9.68
N CYS A 149 11.82 4.19 -8.70
CA CYS A 149 11.47 3.04 -7.87
C CYS A 149 12.20 3.17 -6.54
N VAL A 150 11.75 2.41 -5.56
CA VAL A 150 12.41 2.27 -4.26
C VAL A 150 12.71 0.79 -4.02
N LEU A 151 13.59 0.51 -3.06
CA LEU A 151 13.81 -0.87 -2.62
C LEU A 151 12.62 -1.33 -1.77
N GLU A 152 12.30 -2.62 -1.83
CA GLU A 152 11.19 -3.20 -1.06
C GLU A 152 11.26 -2.85 0.44
N LYS A 153 12.45 -2.88 1.04
CA LYS A 153 12.63 -2.49 2.45
C LYS A 153 12.13 -1.07 2.76
N ASP A 154 12.35 -0.13 1.83
CA ASP A 154 11.96 1.26 2.00
C ASP A 154 10.45 1.41 1.75
N ALA A 155 9.91 0.65 0.79
CA ALA A 155 8.48 0.57 0.54
C ALA A 155 7.71 -0.02 1.74
N ILE A 156 8.20 -1.10 2.35
CA ILE A 156 7.61 -1.70 3.57
C ILE A 156 7.64 -0.70 4.73
N ARG A 157 8.73 0.05 4.90
CA ARG A 157 8.80 1.13 5.90
C ARG A 157 7.69 2.16 5.65
N ILE A 158 7.59 2.68 4.43
CA ILE A 158 6.59 3.68 4.04
C ILE A 158 5.17 3.16 4.25
N LYS A 159 4.90 1.91 3.83
CA LYS A 159 3.63 1.20 4.04
C LYS A 159 3.23 1.20 5.51
N ASN A 160 4.14 0.75 6.37
CA ASN A 160 3.88 0.65 7.82
C ASN A 160 3.66 2.02 8.46
N GLU A 161 4.43 3.04 8.05
CA GLU A 161 4.24 4.42 8.53
C GLU A 161 2.89 5.00 8.07
N LEU A 162 2.50 4.80 6.81
CA LEU A 162 1.23 5.29 6.27
C LEU A 162 0.03 4.62 6.96
N GLU A 163 0.10 3.32 7.23
CA GLU A 163 -1.01 2.58 7.86
C GLU A 163 -1.28 2.97 9.32
N THR A 164 -0.36 3.70 9.97
CA THR A 164 -0.63 4.33 11.27
C THR A 164 -1.57 5.54 11.16
N ASN A 165 -1.72 6.14 9.98
CA ASN A 165 -2.67 7.21 9.76
C ASN A 165 -4.11 6.68 9.91
N GLU A 166 -4.96 7.42 10.60
CA GLU A 166 -6.36 7.00 10.81
C GLU A 166 -7.13 6.85 9.49
N LYS A 167 -6.87 7.72 8.51
CA LYS A 167 -7.56 7.74 7.22
C LYS A 167 -7.08 6.66 6.26
N VAL A 168 -5.89 6.09 6.45
CA VAL A 168 -5.36 5.05 5.57
C VAL A 168 -5.91 3.70 6.02
N LEU A 169 -6.62 2.98 5.15
CA LEU A 169 -7.18 1.66 5.46
C LEU A 169 -6.14 0.55 5.26
N ILE A 170 -5.48 0.56 4.11
CA ILE A 170 -4.41 -0.39 3.73
C ILE A 170 -3.51 0.22 2.66
N VAL A 171 -2.26 -0.21 2.65
CA VAL A 171 -1.29 0.07 1.59
C VAL A 171 -0.80 -1.25 0.97
N GLY A 172 -0.90 -1.35 -0.35
CA GLY A 172 -0.31 -2.39 -1.17
C GLY A 172 0.95 -1.90 -1.87
N LEU A 173 1.92 -2.79 -2.06
CA LEU A 173 3.12 -2.52 -2.84
C LEU A 173 2.90 -3.00 -4.27
N ASP A 174 3.34 -2.20 -5.24
CA ASP A 174 3.39 -2.60 -6.65
C ASP A 174 4.83 -2.96 -7.00
N ASP A 175 5.16 -4.24 -6.82
CA ASP A 175 6.49 -4.77 -7.07
C ASP A 175 6.75 -4.86 -8.57
N ILE A 176 7.95 -4.46 -8.97
CA ILE A 176 8.41 -4.62 -10.35
C ILE A 176 8.75 -6.09 -10.53
N GLU A 177 7.89 -6.83 -11.24
CA GLU A 177 8.21 -8.18 -11.69
C GLU A 177 9.45 -8.13 -12.58
N GLY A 178 10.46 -8.94 -12.23
CA GLY A 178 11.73 -9.08 -12.95
C GLY A 178 11.66 -10.04 -14.12
#